data_AF-S5MEM6-F1
#
_entry.id   AF-S5MEM6-F1
#
_cell.length_a   1.000
_cell.length_b   1.000
_cell.length_c   1.000
_cell.angle_alpha   90.00
_cell.angle_beta   90.00
_cell.angle_gamma   90.00
#
_symmetry.space_group_name_H-M   'P 1'
#
loop_
_entity.id
_entity.type
_entity.pdbx_description
1 polymer ?
#
loop_
_entity_poly.entity_id
_entity_poly.type
_entity_poly.pdbx_seq_one_letter_code
_entity_poly.pdbx_strand_id
1 'polypeptide(L)'
;MKKTNYAQEAKRFVDAVGGKENIESYLHCVTRLRFNVIDKEKVNIDEIKASPIAKGTNWTQNQLQIILGTGVVEAAYAEVQKLLEVNITSKDSNESSKSDSFEDFKLKAKANKDALRNSGGKFAWLQMSMKTLGDIFLPIIPAIVAAGLAMGVAALFKNIFNYDSSSLLGIIIDIVTKTAFSSLSVLVCWSTVKRFGGNPVLGIIIGLMLISPLLPDKGAISAWEAQSKFVENWAKNPIEGLTAKEFWISKGLNWMEEGVTPIKLWIIPITGYQGSVLPALIIGIGVAYLEKWIKLWMPKSVNIIFTPFLTILISLLAALFVLGPILLLVEEGVLIGTQAILSIPFGFGTGLIAGILQAIVITGCHQVLQGLEMQLVIKGNIPNEAGIMTGSIFNAIWTASIISQGGAAMAVALKAKSKQERNLGMSSAVSTMFGITEPAIFGVNLPKVKPFIFASIGGFIGGFVAGLLNVTCSGMGVTVLPGLLLYSDSIRNLLLIILVNGVAFGSAFALTFFFYWEAGKKVTEKQLANFSTKLTNAEIDLKKLKKEVDLKDKEDKVKKSEQKIKKLKEKEIKLKEDKIKYEKYLEEVKISKENDKVEKQKAKEEKKKNK
;
A
#
# COMPACT_ATOMS: atom_id res chain seq x y z
N MET A 1 -1.40 -4.18 53.26
CA MET A 1 -0.51 -4.82 52.27
C MET A 1 0.39 -3.74 51.66
N LYS A 2 1.72 -3.88 51.73
CA LYS A 2 2.65 -2.92 51.10
C LYS A 2 2.37 -2.87 49.60
N LYS A 3 2.16 -1.67 49.04
CA LYS A 3 1.98 -1.45 47.61
C LYS A 3 3.29 -1.85 46.90
N THR A 4 3.28 -2.96 46.18
CA THR A 4 4.47 -3.45 45.48
C THR A 4 4.87 -2.48 44.38
N ASN A 5 6.09 -1.97 44.41
CA ASN A 5 6.60 -1.03 43.41
C ASN A 5 7.27 -1.79 42.25
N TYR A 6 6.52 -2.07 41.20
CA TYR A 6 7.01 -2.83 40.04
C TYR A 6 8.20 -2.16 39.33
N ALA A 7 8.31 -0.84 39.36
CA ALA A 7 9.44 -0.12 38.76
C ALA A 7 10.76 -0.39 39.50
N GLN A 8 10.69 -0.50 40.84
CA GLN A 8 11.85 -0.83 41.67
C GLN A 8 12.29 -2.28 41.45
N GLU A 9 11.35 -3.22 41.39
CA GLU A 9 11.66 -4.63 41.16
C GLU A 9 12.16 -4.89 39.74
N ALA A 10 11.60 -4.21 38.74
CA ALA A 10 12.11 -4.26 37.36
C ALA A 10 13.56 -3.79 37.27
N LYS A 11 13.91 -2.69 37.95
CA LYS A 11 15.29 -2.20 38.02
C LYS A 11 16.18 -3.23 38.72
N ARG A 12 15.74 -3.78 39.84
CA ARG A 12 16.45 -4.85 40.56
C ARG A 12 16.76 -6.04 39.67
N PHE A 13 15.78 -6.51 38.88
CA PHE A 13 15.99 -7.64 37.97
C PHE A 13 17.01 -7.32 36.87
N VAL A 14 16.93 -6.13 36.26
CA VAL A 14 17.88 -5.71 35.21
C VAL A 14 19.30 -5.58 35.77
N ASP A 15 19.45 -5.01 36.96
CA ASP A 15 20.76 -4.87 37.61
C ASP A 15 21.32 -6.25 38.01
N ALA A 16 20.48 -7.12 38.57
CA ALA A 16 20.86 -8.45 39.02
C ALA A 16 21.23 -9.41 37.88
N VAL A 17 20.72 -9.21 36.65
CA VAL A 17 21.17 -10.01 35.49
C VAL A 17 22.47 -9.50 34.87
N GLY A 18 23.19 -8.57 35.52
CA GLY A 18 24.45 -8.01 35.02
C GLY A 18 24.28 -6.75 34.18
N GLY A 19 23.13 -6.08 34.29
CA GLY A 19 22.82 -4.86 33.56
C GLY A 19 22.45 -5.09 32.09
N LYS A 20 22.13 -4.00 31.39
CA LYS A 20 21.70 -4.02 29.98
C LYS A 20 22.73 -4.67 29.04
N GLU A 21 24.01 -4.51 29.33
CA GLU A 21 25.09 -5.04 28.49
C GLU A 21 25.17 -6.56 28.52
N ASN A 22 24.61 -7.18 29.56
CA ASN A 22 24.58 -8.64 29.69
C ASN A 22 23.27 -9.26 29.19
N ILE A 23 22.30 -8.45 28.74
CA ILE A 23 20.99 -8.92 28.24
C ILE A 23 21.02 -8.94 26.71
N GLU A 24 20.97 -10.13 26.13
CA GLU A 24 20.84 -10.32 24.68
C GLU A 24 19.39 -10.09 24.22
N SER A 25 18.42 -10.66 24.95
CA SER A 25 16.99 -10.44 24.72
C SER A 25 16.18 -10.70 25.97
N TYR A 26 14.96 -10.18 26.02
CA TYR A 26 14.03 -10.39 27.13
C TYR A 26 12.61 -10.55 26.61
N LEU A 27 11.86 -11.46 27.22
CA LEU A 27 10.48 -11.79 26.86
C LEU A 27 9.72 -12.30 28.07
N HIS A 28 8.40 -12.36 27.99
CA HIS A 28 7.59 -12.94 29.06
C HIS A 28 6.55 -13.92 28.53
N CYS A 29 6.13 -14.82 29.42
CA CYS A 29 4.95 -15.65 29.23
C CYS A 29 3.93 -15.36 30.33
N VAL A 30 2.89 -16.19 30.41
CA VAL A 30 1.76 -16.01 31.34
C VAL A 30 2.18 -15.94 32.81
N THR A 31 3.27 -16.61 33.21
CA THR A 31 3.74 -16.67 34.62
C THR A 31 5.22 -16.35 34.83
N ARG A 32 6.01 -16.13 33.76
CA ARG A 32 7.47 -15.96 33.88
C ARG A 32 7.98 -14.80 33.05
N LEU A 33 8.92 -14.06 33.62
CA LEU A 33 9.79 -13.10 32.94
C LEU A 33 11.09 -13.80 32.56
N ARG A 34 11.57 -13.63 31.34
CA ARG A 34 12.74 -14.34 30.82
C ARG A 34 13.78 -13.37 30.28
N PHE A 35 15.04 -13.61 30.64
CA PHE A 35 16.21 -12.90 30.13
C PHE A 35 17.16 -13.90 29.48
N ASN A 36 17.46 -13.71 28.19
CA ASN A 36 18.64 -14.32 27.58
C ASN A 36 19.84 -13.48 27.94
N VAL A 37 20.83 -14.08 28.60
CA VAL A 37 22.04 -13.40 29.02
C VAL A 37 23.26 -13.86 28.23
N ILE A 38 24.21 -12.95 28.03
CA ILE A 38 25.46 -13.22 27.31
C ILE A 38 26.42 -14.01 28.20
N ASP A 39 26.54 -13.60 29.46
CA ASP A 39 27.43 -14.17 30.46
C ASP A 39 26.64 -14.52 31.73
N LYS A 40 26.66 -15.79 32.12
CA LYS A 40 25.94 -16.28 33.30
C LYS A 40 26.60 -15.89 34.60
N GLU A 41 27.92 -15.68 34.62
CA GLU A 41 28.66 -15.40 35.86
C GLU A 41 28.33 -14.02 36.43
N LYS A 42 27.85 -13.11 35.57
CA LYS A 42 27.38 -11.78 35.95
C LYS A 42 25.97 -11.75 36.54
N VAL A 43 25.27 -12.90 36.57
CA VAL A 43 23.89 -12.98 37.07
C VAL A 43 23.88 -13.31 38.56
N ASN A 44 23.38 -12.38 39.36
CA ASN A 44 23.14 -12.56 40.79
C ASN A 44 21.74 -13.14 41.04
N ILE A 45 21.67 -14.48 41.17
CA ILE A 45 20.40 -15.20 41.39
C ILE A 45 19.80 -14.90 42.78
N ASP A 46 20.63 -14.70 43.79
CA ASP A 46 20.18 -14.48 45.17
C ASP A 46 19.46 -13.14 45.31
N GLU A 47 19.96 -12.10 44.63
CA GLU A 47 19.31 -10.79 44.57
C GLU A 47 17.93 -10.85 43.89
N ILE A 48 17.78 -11.73 42.89
CA ILE A 48 16.50 -11.95 42.20
C ILE A 48 15.51 -12.70 43.11
N LYS A 49 15.98 -13.72 43.85
CA LYS A 49 15.15 -14.47 44.80
C LYS A 49 14.73 -13.63 46.02
N ALA A 50 15.51 -12.62 46.39
CA ALA A 50 15.17 -11.68 47.45
C ALA A 50 14.02 -10.71 47.06
N SER A 51 13.54 -10.74 45.81
CA SER A 51 12.40 -9.96 45.37
C SER A 51 11.08 -10.48 45.95
N PRO A 52 10.22 -9.62 46.52
CA PRO A 52 8.91 -10.01 47.05
C PRO A 52 7.93 -10.52 45.98
N ILE A 53 8.23 -10.32 44.69
CA ILE A 53 7.42 -10.82 43.58
C ILE A 53 8.02 -12.05 42.89
N ALA A 54 9.26 -12.43 43.20
CA ALA A 54 9.89 -13.62 42.65
C ALA A 54 9.51 -14.86 43.47
N LYS A 55 8.76 -15.78 42.84
CA LYS A 55 8.39 -17.08 43.42
C LYS A 55 9.43 -18.16 43.17
N GLY A 56 10.41 -17.88 42.30
CA GLY A 56 11.50 -18.79 41.99
C GLY A 56 12.23 -18.40 40.71
N THR A 57 13.35 -19.05 40.45
CA THR A 57 14.13 -18.90 39.22
C THR A 57 14.43 -20.27 38.62
N ASN A 58 14.54 -20.35 37.30
CA ASN A 58 14.99 -21.55 36.60
C ASN A 58 15.88 -21.16 35.43
N TRP A 59 16.80 -22.05 35.04
CA TRP A 59 17.68 -21.86 33.90
C TRP A 59 17.32 -22.79 32.76
N THR A 60 17.45 -22.29 31.54
CA THR A 60 17.37 -23.09 30.32
C THR A 60 18.41 -22.58 29.35
N GLN A 61 19.52 -23.30 29.20
CA GLN A 61 20.69 -22.82 28.45
C GLN A 61 21.09 -21.42 28.94
N ASN A 62 21.14 -20.40 28.09
CA ASN A 62 21.48 -19.02 28.43
C ASN A 62 20.28 -18.16 28.85
N GLN A 63 19.10 -18.77 29.01
CA GLN A 63 17.88 -18.07 29.42
C GLN A 63 17.60 -18.27 30.91
N LEU A 64 17.63 -17.18 31.66
CA LEU A 64 17.13 -17.11 33.04
C LEU A 64 15.61 -16.88 33.00
N GLN A 65 14.85 -17.73 33.69
CA GLN A 65 13.40 -17.60 33.86
C GLN A 65 13.06 -17.23 35.32
N ILE A 66 12.49 -16.06 35.53
CA ILE A 66 12.00 -15.59 36.83
C ILE A 66 10.50 -15.86 36.91
N ILE A 67 10.06 -16.65 37.88
CA ILE A 67 8.66 -17.03 38.08
C ILE A 67 7.99 -15.96 38.94
N LEU A 68 7.06 -15.18 38.36
CA LEU A 68 6.36 -14.10 39.08
C LEU A 68 4.87 -14.42 39.32
N GLY A 69 4.28 -15.27 38.45
CA GLY A 69 2.87 -15.65 38.52
C GLY A 69 1.94 -14.79 37.65
N THR A 70 0.71 -15.26 37.45
CA THR A 70 -0.26 -14.63 36.54
C THR A 70 -0.65 -13.22 37.01
N GLY A 71 -0.69 -12.26 36.07
CA GLY A 71 -1.06 -10.86 36.33
C GLY A 71 0.09 -9.96 36.83
N VAL A 72 1.11 -10.51 37.51
CA VAL A 72 2.27 -9.75 38.00
C VAL A 72 3.35 -9.58 36.93
N VAL A 73 3.55 -10.61 36.10
CA VAL A 73 4.58 -10.62 35.05
C VAL A 73 4.40 -9.46 34.07
N GLU A 74 3.16 -9.17 33.65
CA GLU A 74 2.87 -8.12 32.67
C GLU A 74 3.30 -6.74 33.20
N ALA A 75 3.02 -6.47 34.48
CA ALA A 75 3.39 -5.22 35.12
C ALA A 75 4.91 -5.09 35.29
N ALA A 76 5.60 -6.17 35.68
CA ALA A 76 7.05 -6.19 35.79
C ALA A 76 7.73 -6.04 34.42
N TYR A 77 7.21 -6.72 33.38
CA TYR A 77 7.74 -6.65 32.02
C TYR A 77 7.62 -5.24 31.44
N ALA A 78 6.48 -4.57 31.62
CA ALA A 78 6.28 -3.20 31.14
C ALA A 78 7.28 -2.20 31.75
N GLU A 79 7.68 -2.39 33.00
CA GLU A 79 8.70 -1.56 33.65
C GLU A 79 10.13 -1.90 33.21
N VAL A 80 10.43 -3.19 32.99
CA VAL A 80 11.71 -3.63 32.39
C VAL A 80 11.88 -3.05 30.98
N GLN A 81 10.81 -3.04 30.19
CA GLN A 81 10.81 -2.47 28.84
C GLN A 81 11.17 -0.97 28.87
N LYS A 82 10.56 -0.20 29.78
CA LYS A 82 10.88 1.23 29.97
C LYS A 82 12.36 1.46 30.31
N LEU A 83 12.95 0.60 31.14
CA LEU A 83 14.35 0.75 31.56
C LEU A 83 15.33 0.45 30.42
N LEU A 84 15.05 -0.57 29.60
CA LEU A 84 15.96 -1.02 28.55
C LEU A 84 15.85 -0.18 27.26
N GLU A 85 14.68 0.36 26.94
CA GLU A 85 14.46 1.18 25.74
C GLU A 85 14.98 2.63 25.85
N VAL A 86 15.16 3.16 27.07
CA VAL A 86 15.53 4.58 27.31
C VAL A 86 16.99 4.93 26.96
N ASN A 87 17.87 3.95 26.69
CA ASN A 87 19.31 4.20 26.50
C ASN A 87 19.93 3.73 25.15
N ILE A 88 19.13 3.39 24.12
CA ILE A 88 19.66 3.09 22.78
C ILE A 88 19.72 4.37 21.93
N THR A 89 20.60 5.30 22.28
CA THR A 89 20.98 6.40 21.39
C THR A 89 22.49 6.67 21.45
N SER A 90 23.33 5.67 21.20
CA SER A 90 24.72 5.88 20.74
C SER A 90 25.44 4.56 20.41
N LYS A 91 25.37 4.14 19.14
CA LYS A 91 26.50 3.68 18.28
C LYS A 91 25.95 3.07 16.99
N ASP A 92 26.68 3.32 15.91
CA ASP A 92 26.26 3.19 14.51
C ASP A 92 26.14 1.76 13.97
N SER A 93 25.39 1.71 12.86
CA SER A 93 25.38 0.74 11.75
C SER A 93 25.03 -0.73 12.06
N ASN A 94 23.75 -1.05 11.91
CA ASN A 94 23.30 -1.96 10.83
C ASN A 94 21.81 -1.75 10.57
N GLU A 95 21.48 -1.57 9.28
CA GLU A 95 20.11 -1.52 8.80
C GLU A 95 19.45 -2.89 8.96
N SER A 96 18.59 -3.02 9.97
CA SER A 96 17.39 -3.84 9.89
C SER A 96 16.52 -3.56 11.11
N SER A 97 15.20 -3.48 10.87
CA SER A 97 14.15 -3.37 11.89
C SER A 97 14.15 -2.12 12.79
N LYS A 98 13.99 -0.93 12.20
CA LYS A 98 13.24 0.14 12.90
C LYS A 98 11.77 -0.26 12.92
N SER A 99 11.33 -0.90 14.00
CA SER A 99 9.94 -0.80 14.40
C SER A 99 9.70 0.65 14.83
N ASP A 100 9.21 1.48 13.91
CA ASP A 100 8.54 2.72 14.28
C ASP A 100 7.53 2.37 15.38
N SER A 101 7.73 2.93 16.58
CA SER A 101 6.95 2.58 17.75
C SER A 101 5.45 2.79 17.48
N PHE A 102 4.65 1.81 17.91
CA PHE A 102 3.20 1.75 17.75
C PHE A 102 2.48 3.01 18.30
N GLU A 103 3.10 3.72 19.25
CA GLU A 103 2.64 5.01 19.74
C GLU A 103 2.93 6.19 18.80
N ASP A 104 4.07 6.21 18.10
CA ASP A 104 4.40 7.27 17.14
C ASP A 104 3.51 7.17 15.88
N PHE A 105 3.08 5.97 15.51
CA PHE A 105 2.04 5.75 14.48
C PHE A 105 0.64 6.18 14.95
N LYS A 106 0.26 5.89 16.21
CA LYS A 106 -1.01 6.39 16.80
C LYS A 106 -1.03 7.92 16.92
N LEU A 107 0.08 8.54 17.32
CA LEU A 107 0.21 10.00 17.45
C LEU A 107 0.21 10.68 16.08
N LYS A 108 0.90 10.14 15.07
CA LYS A 108 0.82 10.61 13.68
C LYS A 108 -0.55 10.38 13.07
N ALA A 109 -1.23 9.27 13.35
CA ALA A 109 -2.58 9.00 12.87
C ALA A 109 -3.63 9.91 13.52
N LYS A 110 -3.52 10.17 14.84
CA LYS A 110 -4.46 11.00 15.62
C LYS A 110 -4.26 12.50 15.38
N ALA A 111 -3.00 12.99 15.37
CA ALA A 111 -2.69 14.38 15.02
C ALA A 111 -3.14 14.74 13.59
N ASN A 112 -3.12 13.76 12.70
CA ASN A 112 -3.50 13.92 11.31
C ASN A 112 -5.02 13.65 11.11
N LYS A 113 -5.70 13.02 12.08
CA LYS A 113 -7.17 12.93 12.19
C LYS A 113 -7.78 14.27 12.65
N ASP A 114 -7.11 14.95 13.57
CA ASP A 114 -7.53 16.27 14.10
C ASP A 114 -7.20 17.43 13.14
N ALA A 115 -6.14 17.32 12.33
CA ALA A 115 -5.79 18.31 11.31
C ALA A 115 -6.81 18.38 10.14
N LEU A 116 -7.43 17.24 9.79
CA LEU A 116 -8.44 17.15 8.73
C LEU A 116 -9.86 17.44 9.25
N ARG A 117 -10.18 17.13 10.51
CA ARG A 117 -11.48 17.46 11.14
C ARG A 117 -11.74 18.98 11.19
N ASN A 118 -10.68 19.78 11.23
CA ASN A 118 -10.76 21.25 11.24
C ASN A 118 -10.75 21.88 9.84
N SER A 119 -10.70 21.08 8.77
CA SER A 119 -10.90 21.53 7.39
C SER A 119 -12.27 21.05 6.91
N GLY A 120 -13.33 21.77 7.29
CA GLY A 120 -14.72 21.48 6.95
C GLY A 120 -15.06 21.64 5.46
N GLY A 121 -14.32 20.96 4.57
CA GLY A 121 -14.60 20.87 3.15
C GLY A 121 -15.40 19.61 2.80
N LYS A 122 -16.28 19.70 1.80
CA LYS A 122 -17.10 18.59 1.29
C LYS A 122 -16.32 17.32 0.89
N PHE A 123 -14.99 17.40 0.78
CA PHE A 123 -14.08 16.31 0.40
C PHE A 123 -13.26 15.70 1.56
N ALA A 124 -13.49 16.10 2.82
CA ALA A 124 -12.70 15.64 3.96
C ALA A 124 -12.80 14.12 4.21
N TRP A 125 -13.97 13.52 3.96
CA TRP A 125 -14.18 12.07 4.10
C TRP A 125 -13.42 11.27 3.04
N LEU A 126 -13.35 11.78 1.80
CA LEU A 126 -12.60 11.17 0.70
C LEU A 126 -11.10 11.24 0.99
N GLN A 127 -10.61 12.40 1.44
CA GLN A 127 -9.22 12.56 1.86
C GLN A 127 -8.84 11.63 3.02
N MET A 128 -9.73 11.45 4.00
CA MET A 128 -9.51 10.52 5.11
C MET A 128 -9.47 9.06 4.64
N SER A 129 -10.33 8.70 3.69
CA SER A 129 -10.36 7.35 3.10
C SER A 129 -9.09 7.08 2.30
N MET A 130 -8.68 8.02 1.43
CA MET A 130 -7.45 7.93 0.63
C MET A 130 -6.20 7.84 1.50
N LYS A 131 -6.16 8.59 2.60
CA LYS A 131 -5.08 8.48 3.58
C LYS A 131 -5.08 7.16 4.35
N THR A 132 -6.25 6.63 4.66
CA THR A 132 -6.37 5.30 5.29
C THR A 132 -5.84 4.22 4.35
N LEU A 133 -6.17 4.29 3.06
CA LEU A 133 -5.59 3.43 2.04
C LEU A 133 -4.06 3.60 1.98
N GLY A 134 -3.57 4.84 1.92
CA GLY A 134 -2.12 5.11 1.95
C GLY A 134 -1.41 4.49 3.16
N ASP A 135 -1.98 4.61 4.36
CA ASP A 135 -1.43 4.03 5.60
C ASP A 135 -1.41 2.48 5.57
N ILE A 136 -2.37 1.85 4.87
CA ILE A 136 -2.44 0.39 4.71
C ILE A 136 -1.43 -0.11 3.67
N PHE A 137 -1.23 0.64 2.60
CA PHE A 137 -0.32 0.26 1.51
C PHE A 137 1.14 0.59 1.80
N LEU A 138 1.44 1.63 2.57
CA LEU A 138 2.81 2.08 2.83
C LEU A 138 3.77 0.96 3.28
N PRO A 139 3.39 0.05 4.20
CA PRO A 139 4.25 -1.08 4.59
C PRO A 139 4.44 -2.14 3.50
N ILE A 140 3.56 -2.17 2.50
CA ILE A 140 3.49 -3.20 1.45
C ILE A 140 4.23 -2.74 0.17
N ILE A 141 4.32 -1.42 -0.05
CA ILE A 141 4.93 -0.82 -1.26
C ILE A 141 6.28 -1.44 -1.64
N PRO A 142 7.27 -1.63 -0.74
CA PRO A 142 8.58 -2.15 -1.15
C PRO A 142 8.51 -3.53 -1.82
N ALA A 143 7.63 -4.41 -1.33
CA ALA A 143 7.46 -5.75 -1.89
C ALA A 143 6.77 -5.70 -3.26
N ILE A 144 5.74 -4.86 -3.41
CA ILE A 144 5.00 -4.71 -4.68
C ILE A 144 5.87 -4.04 -5.74
N VAL A 145 6.67 -3.03 -5.37
CA VAL A 145 7.65 -2.39 -6.28
C VAL A 145 8.66 -3.42 -6.78
N ALA A 146 9.23 -4.22 -5.89
CA ALA A 146 10.22 -5.23 -6.24
C ALA A 146 9.64 -6.29 -7.18
N ALA A 147 8.46 -6.82 -6.86
CA ALA A 147 7.75 -7.79 -7.70
C ALA A 147 7.38 -7.21 -9.07
N GLY A 148 6.92 -5.96 -9.10
CA GLY A 148 6.56 -5.28 -10.34
C GLY A 148 7.76 -5.03 -11.27
N LEU A 149 8.88 -4.57 -10.71
CA LEU A 149 10.13 -4.45 -11.46
C LEU A 149 10.60 -5.81 -11.97
N ALA A 150 10.53 -6.85 -11.13
CA ALA A 150 10.87 -8.22 -11.51
C ALA A 150 9.97 -8.74 -12.64
N MET A 151 8.66 -8.46 -12.61
CA MET A 151 7.72 -8.80 -13.70
C MET A 151 8.11 -8.13 -15.02
N GLY A 152 8.46 -6.84 -14.98
CA GLY A 152 8.93 -6.11 -16.16
C GLY A 152 10.20 -6.72 -16.76
N VAL A 153 11.17 -7.06 -15.91
CA VAL A 153 12.41 -7.73 -16.32
C VAL A 153 12.13 -9.14 -16.86
N ALA A 154 11.27 -9.90 -16.20
CA ALA A 154 10.88 -11.24 -16.62
C ALA A 154 10.20 -11.24 -18.00
N ALA A 155 9.36 -10.24 -18.28
CA ALA A 155 8.75 -10.08 -19.59
C ALA A 155 9.79 -9.83 -20.69
N LEU A 156 10.80 -8.98 -20.43
CA LEU A 156 11.91 -8.77 -21.37
C LEU A 156 12.71 -10.07 -21.57
N PHE A 157 13.01 -10.77 -20.48
CA PHE A 157 13.75 -12.03 -20.51
C PHE A 157 13.02 -13.10 -21.33
N LYS A 158 11.68 -13.21 -21.16
CA LYS A 158 10.86 -14.15 -21.93
C LYS A 158 10.90 -13.83 -23.42
N ASN A 159 10.83 -12.56 -23.81
CA ASN A 159 10.88 -12.17 -25.21
C ASN A 159 12.27 -12.35 -25.85
N ILE A 160 13.37 -12.08 -25.12
CA ILE A 160 14.73 -12.20 -25.66
C ILE A 160 15.16 -13.66 -25.78
N PHE A 161 14.89 -14.47 -24.75
CA PHE A 161 15.38 -15.84 -24.67
C PHE A 161 14.36 -16.89 -25.11
N ASN A 162 13.12 -16.49 -25.38
CA ASN A 162 12.00 -17.35 -25.76
C ASN A 162 11.91 -18.64 -24.92
N TYR A 163 12.14 -18.51 -23.61
CA TYR A 163 12.18 -19.66 -22.71
C TYR A 163 10.76 -20.17 -22.44
N ASP A 164 10.63 -21.49 -22.28
CA ASP A 164 9.36 -22.11 -21.94
C ASP A 164 8.93 -21.76 -20.51
N SER A 165 7.69 -21.29 -20.35
CA SER A 165 7.15 -20.92 -19.04
C SER A 165 6.97 -22.12 -18.11
N SER A 166 6.88 -23.34 -18.63
CA SER A 166 6.90 -24.58 -17.84
C SER A 166 8.28 -25.06 -17.41
N SER A 167 9.37 -24.46 -17.92
CA SER A 167 10.73 -24.81 -17.51
C SER A 167 11.00 -24.44 -16.04
N LEU A 168 11.99 -25.08 -15.41
CA LEU A 168 12.42 -24.72 -14.04
C LEU A 168 12.73 -23.22 -13.92
N LEU A 169 13.38 -22.64 -14.93
CA LEU A 169 13.67 -21.20 -14.98
C LEU A 169 12.38 -20.38 -15.02
N GLY A 170 11.41 -20.77 -15.85
CA GLY A 170 10.11 -20.11 -15.93
C GLY A 170 9.34 -20.16 -14.63
N ILE A 171 9.34 -21.31 -13.95
CA ILE A 171 8.71 -21.48 -12.62
C ILE A 171 9.39 -20.58 -11.57
N ILE A 172 10.73 -20.53 -11.53
CA ILE A 172 11.46 -19.66 -10.59
C ILE A 172 11.12 -18.19 -10.85
N ILE A 173 11.11 -17.77 -12.12
CA ILE A 173 10.73 -16.41 -12.51
C ILE A 173 9.29 -16.12 -12.09
N ASP A 174 8.35 -17.02 -12.33
CA ASP A 174 6.95 -16.86 -11.93
C ASP A 174 6.78 -16.76 -10.41
N ILE A 175 7.52 -17.55 -9.62
CA ILE A 175 7.52 -17.45 -8.16
C ILE A 175 8.00 -16.06 -7.72
N VAL A 176 9.13 -15.59 -8.24
CA VAL A 176 9.70 -14.28 -7.86
C VAL A 176 8.77 -13.13 -8.24
N THR A 177 8.10 -13.25 -9.39
CA THR A 177 7.34 -12.15 -9.99
C THR A 177 5.88 -12.10 -9.53
N LYS A 178 5.21 -13.26 -9.40
CA LYS A 178 3.77 -13.33 -9.12
C LYS A 178 3.42 -13.47 -7.65
N THR A 179 4.33 -13.91 -6.78
CA THR A 179 4.00 -14.22 -5.37
C THR A 179 3.47 -13.00 -4.61
N ALA A 180 4.11 -11.83 -4.73
CA ALA A 180 3.70 -10.64 -3.98
C ALA A 180 2.31 -10.13 -4.41
N PHE A 181 2.01 -10.17 -5.71
CA PHE A 181 0.71 -9.78 -6.25
C PHE A 181 -0.37 -10.82 -5.93
N SER A 182 -0.09 -12.10 -6.11
CA SER A 182 -1.04 -13.18 -5.77
C SER A 182 -1.38 -13.15 -4.27
N SER A 183 -0.40 -12.77 -3.43
CA SER A 183 -0.54 -12.62 -1.98
C SER A 183 -0.99 -11.23 -1.53
N LEU A 184 -1.38 -10.33 -2.44
CA LEU A 184 -1.74 -8.95 -2.10
C LEU A 184 -2.88 -8.89 -1.07
N SER A 185 -3.87 -9.78 -1.19
CA SER A 185 -4.94 -9.96 -0.20
C SER A 185 -4.41 -10.22 1.21
N VAL A 186 -3.35 -11.04 1.35
CA VAL A 186 -2.73 -11.34 2.65
C VAL A 186 -2.08 -10.10 3.24
N LEU A 187 -1.30 -9.40 2.42
CA LEU A 187 -0.57 -8.21 2.82
C LEU A 187 -1.54 -7.07 3.22
N VAL A 188 -2.59 -6.87 2.43
CA VAL A 188 -3.63 -5.87 2.69
C VAL A 188 -4.41 -6.23 3.95
N CYS A 189 -4.84 -7.49 4.13
CA CYS A 189 -5.59 -7.91 5.31
C CYS A 189 -4.76 -7.74 6.59
N TRP A 190 -3.50 -8.19 6.59
CA TRP A 190 -2.55 -7.99 7.69
C TRP A 190 -2.40 -6.51 8.06
N SER A 191 -2.11 -5.66 7.06
CA SER A 191 -1.88 -4.24 7.28
C SER A 191 -3.14 -3.53 7.76
N THR A 192 -4.30 -3.91 7.21
CA THR A 192 -5.61 -3.41 7.62
C THR A 192 -5.91 -3.75 9.08
N VAL A 193 -5.81 -5.03 9.46
CA VAL A 193 -6.10 -5.46 10.84
C VAL A 193 -5.15 -4.76 11.82
N LYS A 194 -3.87 -4.66 11.48
CA LYS A 194 -2.88 -3.90 12.26
C LYS A 194 -3.27 -2.43 12.41
N ARG A 195 -3.69 -1.79 11.31
CA ARG A 195 -4.10 -0.37 11.30
C ARG A 195 -5.30 -0.11 12.20
N PHE A 196 -6.30 -0.98 12.18
CA PHE A 196 -7.49 -0.86 13.01
C PHE A 196 -7.28 -1.38 14.44
N GLY A 197 -6.08 -1.88 14.79
CA GLY A 197 -5.73 -2.30 16.14
C GLY A 197 -6.30 -3.66 16.55
N GLY A 198 -6.53 -4.55 15.58
CA GLY A 198 -6.72 -5.99 15.82
C GLY A 198 -5.39 -6.74 15.79
N ASN A 199 -5.44 -8.07 15.95
CA ASN A 199 -4.28 -8.95 15.91
C ASN A 199 -3.81 -9.18 14.45
N PRO A 200 -2.62 -8.69 14.05
CA PRO A 200 -2.14 -8.82 12.67
C PRO A 200 -1.99 -10.28 12.22
N VAL A 201 -1.74 -11.22 13.13
CA VAL A 201 -1.65 -12.65 12.82
C VAL A 201 -2.99 -13.17 12.31
N LEU A 202 -4.11 -12.75 12.91
CA LEU A 202 -5.44 -13.11 12.42
C LEU A 202 -5.68 -12.51 11.02
N GLY A 203 -5.18 -11.31 10.76
CA GLY A 203 -5.20 -10.71 9.43
C GLY A 203 -4.46 -11.55 8.38
N ILE A 204 -3.28 -12.07 8.71
CA ILE A 204 -2.52 -12.96 7.83
C ILE A 204 -3.30 -14.25 7.57
N ILE A 205 -3.78 -14.91 8.62
CA ILE A 205 -4.51 -16.19 8.50
C ILE A 205 -5.75 -16.02 7.62
N ILE A 206 -6.55 -14.98 7.87
CA ILE A 206 -7.74 -14.72 7.05
C ILE A 206 -7.34 -14.37 5.61
N GLY A 207 -6.30 -13.56 5.42
CA GLY A 207 -5.76 -13.29 4.11
C GLY A 207 -5.39 -14.57 3.34
N LEU A 208 -4.71 -15.52 3.99
CA LEU A 208 -4.36 -16.83 3.40
C LEU A 208 -5.59 -17.67 3.06
N MET A 209 -6.64 -17.61 3.89
CA MET A 209 -7.91 -18.26 3.58
C MET A 209 -8.58 -17.68 2.35
N LEU A 210 -8.56 -16.35 2.17
CA LEU A 210 -9.11 -15.68 0.99
C LEU A 210 -8.40 -16.07 -0.32
N ILE A 211 -7.13 -16.49 -0.24
CA ILE A 211 -6.34 -16.92 -1.40
C ILE A 211 -6.03 -18.41 -1.38
N SER A 212 -6.80 -19.20 -0.61
CA SER A 212 -6.56 -20.63 -0.47
C SER A 212 -6.52 -21.30 -1.85
N PRO A 213 -5.55 -22.21 -2.11
CA PRO A 213 -5.54 -23.01 -3.34
C PRO A 213 -6.80 -23.88 -3.53
N LEU A 214 -7.57 -24.09 -2.45
CA LEU A 214 -8.86 -24.78 -2.50
C LEU A 214 -9.98 -23.94 -3.13
N LEU A 215 -9.76 -22.62 -3.28
CA LEU A 215 -10.70 -21.71 -3.88
C LEU A 215 -10.27 -21.42 -5.34
N PRO A 216 -11.17 -21.59 -6.33
CA PRO A 216 -10.87 -21.27 -7.72
C PRO A 216 -10.46 -19.81 -7.88
N ASP A 217 -9.36 -19.58 -8.57
CA ASP A 217 -8.87 -18.23 -8.88
C ASP A 217 -9.82 -17.52 -9.86
N LYS A 218 -10.18 -16.26 -9.56
CA LYS A 218 -11.10 -15.47 -10.40
C LYS A 218 -10.54 -15.19 -11.79
N GLY A 219 -9.24 -14.91 -11.88
CA GLY A 219 -8.57 -14.70 -13.16
C GLY A 219 -8.67 -15.96 -14.02
N ALA A 220 -8.38 -17.12 -13.43
CA ALA A 220 -8.49 -18.42 -14.10
C ALA A 220 -9.92 -18.74 -14.55
N ILE A 221 -10.94 -18.45 -13.73
CA ILE A 221 -12.35 -18.60 -14.14
C ILE A 221 -12.66 -17.72 -15.36
N SER A 222 -12.26 -16.43 -15.31
CA SER A 222 -12.54 -15.49 -16.41
C SER A 222 -11.84 -15.90 -17.71
N ALA A 223 -10.61 -16.44 -17.61
CA ALA A 223 -9.86 -16.97 -18.74
C ALA A 223 -10.54 -18.22 -19.32
N TRP A 224 -10.99 -19.15 -18.46
CA TRP A 224 -11.70 -20.35 -18.89
C TRP A 224 -13.03 -20.04 -19.58
N GLU A 225 -13.81 -19.11 -19.04
CA GLU A 225 -15.08 -18.68 -19.65
C GLU A 225 -14.86 -18.03 -21.03
N ALA A 226 -13.82 -17.21 -21.16
CA ALA A 226 -13.44 -16.61 -22.44
C ALA A 226 -12.99 -17.68 -23.45
N GLN A 227 -12.16 -18.65 -23.03
CA GLN A 227 -11.74 -19.78 -23.87
C GLN A 227 -12.94 -20.62 -24.31
N SER A 228 -13.86 -20.94 -23.38
CA SER A 228 -15.05 -21.74 -23.67
C SER A 228 -15.95 -21.05 -24.71
N LYS A 229 -16.24 -19.75 -24.52
CA LYS A 229 -17.02 -18.95 -25.49
C LYS A 229 -16.31 -18.85 -26.83
N PHE A 230 -14.98 -18.74 -26.83
CA PHE A 230 -14.21 -18.74 -28.06
C PHE A 230 -14.34 -20.05 -28.82
N VAL A 231 -14.17 -21.19 -28.16
CA VAL A 231 -14.31 -22.51 -28.79
C VAL A 231 -15.71 -22.70 -29.37
N GLU A 232 -16.75 -22.26 -28.66
CA GLU A 232 -18.13 -22.30 -29.16
C GLU A 232 -18.33 -21.43 -30.42
N ASN A 233 -17.75 -20.23 -30.44
CA ASN A 233 -17.84 -19.34 -31.61
C ASN A 233 -16.97 -19.84 -32.79
N TRP A 234 -15.81 -20.42 -32.50
CA TRP A 234 -14.92 -21.01 -33.49
C TRP A 234 -15.58 -22.18 -34.21
N ALA A 235 -16.35 -23.00 -33.49
CA ALA A 235 -17.13 -24.08 -34.09
C ALA A 235 -18.16 -23.57 -35.12
N LYS A 236 -18.61 -22.31 -35.01
CA LYS A 236 -19.55 -21.67 -35.94
C LYS A 236 -18.84 -21.02 -37.14
N ASN A 237 -17.63 -20.49 -36.94
CA ASN A 237 -16.84 -19.79 -37.97
C ASN A 237 -15.35 -20.17 -37.87
N PRO A 238 -14.94 -21.36 -38.33
CA PRO A 238 -13.55 -21.78 -38.29
C PRO A 238 -12.72 -21.07 -39.36
N ILE A 239 -11.45 -20.78 -39.06
CA ILE A 239 -10.47 -20.28 -40.03
C ILE A 239 -9.71 -21.48 -40.59
N GLU A 240 -9.65 -21.63 -41.92
CA GLU A 240 -8.94 -22.73 -42.57
C GLU A 240 -7.44 -22.73 -42.22
N GLY A 241 -6.89 -23.92 -41.91
CA GLY A 241 -5.46 -24.12 -41.68
C GLY A 241 -4.95 -23.89 -40.25
N LEU A 242 -5.80 -23.52 -39.30
CA LEU A 242 -5.45 -23.40 -37.87
C LEU A 242 -6.50 -24.10 -37.00
N THR A 243 -6.06 -24.75 -35.92
CA THR A 243 -6.95 -25.20 -34.85
C THR A 243 -7.30 -24.04 -33.93
N ALA A 244 -8.42 -24.15 -33.19
CA ALA A 244 -8.81 -23.18 -32.18
C ALA A 244 -7.68 -22.93 -31.15
N LYS A 245 -6.98 -24.00 -30.75
CA LYS A 245 -5.86 -23.94 -29.81
C LYS A 245 -4.66 -23.17 -30.39
N GLU A 246 -4.27 -23.47 -31.63
CA GLU A 246 -3.16 -22.78 -32.29
C GLU A 246 -3.48 -21.29 -32.48
N PHE A 247 -4.70 -20.96 -32.88
CA PHE A 247 -5.12 -19.56 -33.00
C PHE A 247 -5.09 -18.86 -31.64
N TRP A 248 -5.63 -19.46 -30.59
CA TRP A 248 -5.60 -18.91 -29.22
C TRP A 248 -4.19 -18.59 -28.75
N ILE A 249 -3.28 -19.55 -28.91
CA ILE A 249 -1.87 -19.40 -28.52
C ILE A 249 -1.18 -18.34 -29.38
N SER A 250 -1.50 -18.26 -30.68
CA SER A 250 -0.97 -17.22 -31.57
C SER A 250 -1.31 -15.79 -31.12
N LYS A 251 -2.38 -15.62 -30.33
CA LYS A 251 -2.78 -14.31 -29.75
C LYS A 251 -2.11 -14.00 -28.42
N GLY A 252 -1.12 -14.80 -28.02
CA GLY A 252 -0.39 -14.64 -26.75
C GLY A 252 -1.20 -15.07 -25.53
N LEU A 253 -2.29 -15.82 -25.72
CA LEU A 253 -3.15 -16.29 -24.65
C LEU A 253 -2.73 -17.71 -24.24
N ASN A 254 -2.71 -17.96 -22.92
CA ASN A 254 -2.39 -19.29 -22.40
C ASN A 254 -3.61 -20.21 -22.58
N TRP A 255 -3.41 -21.37 -23.19
CA TRP A 255 -4.45 -22.39 -23.30
C TRP A 255 -4.59 -23.14 -21.97
N MET A 256 -5.82 -23.26 -21.49
CA MET A 256 -6.15 -24.00 -20.29
C MET A 256 -6.53 -25.44 -20.66
N GLU A 257 -5.77 -26.41 -20.15
CA GLU A 257 -6.05 -27.84 -20.33
C GLU A 257 -7.14 -28.33 -19.35
N GLU A 258 -7.18 -27.76 -18.15
CA GLU A 258 -8.17 -28.09 -17.13
C GLU A 258 -9.22 -26.99 -17.01
N GLY A 259 -10.48 -27.41 -16.93
CA GLY A 259 -11.61 -26.50 -16.78
C GLY A 259 -11.68 -25.92 -15.36
N VAL A 260 -11.65 -24.60 -15.25
CA VAL A 260 -11.78 -23.90 -13.96
C VAL A 260 -13.16 -23.25 -13.89
N THR A 261 -13.98 -23.71 -12.95
CA THR A 261 -15.31 -23.14 -12.71
C THR A 261 -15.46 -22.75 -11.24
N PRO A 262 -16.28 -21.73 -10.93
CA PRO A 262 -16.55 -21.37 -9.55
C PRO A 262 -17.27 -22.50 -8.82
N ILE A 263 -16.91 -22.73 -7.56
CA ILE A 263 -17.64 -23.65 -6.69
C ILE A 263 -18.99 -23.02 -6.38
N LYS A 264 -20.10 -23.65 -6.76
CA LYS A 264 -21.43 -23.06 -6.53
C LYS A 264 -22.06 -23.63 -5.27
N LEU A 265 -22.44 -22.75 -4.33
CA LEU A 265 -23.44 -23.07 -3.32
C LEU A 265 -24.76 -22.44 -3.76
N TRP A 266 -25.66 -23.26 -4.32
CA TRP A 266 -26.90 -22.80 -4.93
C TRP A 266 -26.64 -21.77 -6.05
N ILE A 267 -26.82 -20.48 -5.77
CA ILE A 267 -26.67 -19.36 -6.71
C ILE A 267 -25.37 -18.59 -6.43
N ILE A 268 -24.71 -18.85 -5.30
CA ILE A 268 -23.53 -18.10 -4.87
C ILE A 268 -22.26 -18.79 -5.39
N PRO A 269 -21.52 -18.18 -6.32
CA PRO A 269 -20.20 -18.67 -6.69
C PRO A 269 -19.19 -18.31 -5.60
N ILE A 270 -18.45 -19.33 -5.20
CA ILE A 270 -17.38 -19.28 -4.22
C ILE A 270 -16.07 -19.35 -5.00
N THR A 271 -15.30 -18.28 -4.90
CA THR A 271 -14.01 -18.10 -5.57
C THR A 271 -12.99 -17.52 -4.60
N GLY A 272 -11.72 -17.63 -4.96
CA GLY A 272 -10.65 -16.96 -4.24
C GLY A 272 -10.63 -15.46 -4.54
N TYR A 273 -9.84 -14.73 -3.75
CA TYR A 273 -9.60 -13.29 -3.89
C TYR A 273 -8.11 -13.01 -4.11
N GLN A 274 -7.44 -13.83 -4.91
CA GLN A 274 -6.04 -13.64 -5.27
C GLN A 274 -5.86 -12.26 -5.91
N GLY A 275 -4.83 -11.53 -5.49
CA GLY A 275 -4.57 -10.17 -6.01
C GLY A 275 -5.63 -9.11 -5.72
N SER A 276 -6.66 -9.40 -4.92
CA SER A 276 -7.78 -8.47 -4.69
C SER A 276 -7.56 -7.57 -3.47
N VAL A 277 -7.68 -6.25 -3.64
CA VAL A 277 -7.46 -5.28 -2.54
C VAL A 277 -8.71 -5.06 -1.70
N LEU A 278 -9.82 -4.69 -2.33
CA LEU A 278 -11.05 -4.27 -1.64
C LEU A 278 -11.67 -5.39 -0.78
N PRO A 279 -11.74 -6.65 -1.25
CA PRO A 279 -12.24 -7.74 -0.44
C PRO A 279 -11.42 -7.94 0.84
N ALA A 280 -10.10 -7.97 0.71
CA ALA A 280 -9.17 -8.10 1.84
C ALA A 280 -9.24 -6.91 2.80
N LEU A 281 -9.46 -5.69 2.28
CA LEU A 281 -9.66 -4.49 3.09
C LEU A 281 -10.95 -4.57 3.91
N ILE A 282 -12.08 -4.88 3.28
CA ILE A 282 -13.40 -4.96 3.94
C ILE A 282 -13.37 -6.06 5.00
N ILE A 283 -12.86 -7.24 4.66
CA ILE A 283 -12.75 -8.35 5.60
C ILE A 283 -11.74 -8.03 6.71
N GLY A 284 -10.60 -7.41 6.41
CA GLY A 284 -9.64 -7.00 7.42
C GLY A 284 -10.22 -5.98 8.42
N ILE A 285 -11.04 -5.03 7.95
CA ILE A 285 -11.79 -4.12 8.82
C ILE A 285 -12.78 -4.92 9.69
N GLY A 286 -13.53 -5.83 9.07
CA GLY A 286 -14.47 -6.72 9.75
C GLY A 286 -13.80 -7.53 10.87
N VAL A 287 -12.69 -8.20 10.56
CA VAL A 287 -11.86 -8.98 11.50
C VAL A 287 -11.42 -8.11 12.68
N ALA A 288 -10.90 -6.90 12.43
CA ALA A 288 -10.39 -6.04 13.48
C ALA A 288 -11.48 -5.57 14.47
N TYR A 289 -12.71 -5.37 13.99
CA TYR A 289 -13.84 -5.01 14.86
C TYR A 289 -14.47 -6.24 15.50
N LEU A 290 -14.62 -7.34 14.76
CA LEU A 290 -15.18 -8.59 15.23
C LEU A 290 -14.35 -9.19 16.37
N GLU A 291 -13.02 -9.23 16.22
CA GLU A 291 -12.13 -9.73 17.27
C GLU A 291 -12.32 -8.96 18.58
N LYS A 292 -12.38 -7.62 18.50
CA LYS A 292 -12.60 -6.78 19.68
C LYS A 292 -13.97 -7.00 20.28
N TRP A 293 -15.00 -7.13 19.44
CA TRP A 293 -16.35 -7.38 19.87
C TRP A 293 -16.46 -8.72 20.61
N ILE A 294 -15.87 -9.80 20.07
CA ILE A 294 -15.83 -11.12 20.73
C ILE A 294 -15.11 -11.03 22.07
N LYS A 295 -13.96 -10.34 22.14
CA LYS A 295 -13.21 -10.15 23.40
C LYS A 295 -14.00 -9.43 24.49
N LEU A 296 -14.99 -8.60 24.14
CA LEU A 296 -15.77 -7.85 25.13
C LEU A 296 -16.67 -8.75 25.97
N TRP A 297 -17.22 -9.81 25.38
CA TRP A 297 -18.17 -10.71 26.05
C TRP A 297 -17.57 -12.09 26.38
N MET A 298 -16.43 -12.46 25.79
CA MET A 298 -15.81 -13.77 26.00
C MET A 298 -15.19 -13.93 27.41
N PRO A 299 -15.53 -14.99 28.17
CA PRO A 299 -14.93 -15.23 29.49
C PRO A 299 -13.40 -15.42 29.42
N LYS A 300 -12.68 -14.88 30.41
CA LYS A 300 -11.20 -14.85 30.42
C LYS A 300 -10.53 -16.22 30.29
N SER A 301 -11.15 -17.27 30.85
CA SER A 301 -10.62 -18.64 30.82
C SER A 301 -10.55 -19.23 29.41
N VAL A 302 -11.47 -18.84 28.52
CA VAL A 302 -11.62 -19.42 27.18
C VAL A 302 -11.27 -18.43 26.06
N ASN A 303 -11.08 -17.15 26.39
CA ASN A 303 -10.78 -16.07 25.44
C ASN A 303 -9.59 -16.37 24.52
N ILE A 304 -8.52 -16.98 25.05
CA ILE A 304 -7.33 -17.29 24.25
C ILE A 304 -7.58 -18.32 23.14
N ILE A 305 -8.63 -19.14 23.28
CA ILE A 305 -8.99 -20.21 22.34
C ILE A 305 -10.15 -19.75 21.45
N PHE A 306 -11.26 -19.33 22.05
CA PHE A 306 -12.51 -19.12 21.33
C PHE A 306 -12.56 -17.81 20.55
N THR A 307 -11.91 -16.75 21.05
CA THR A 307 -11.88 -15.48 20.31
C THR A 307 -11.22 -15.62 18.95
N PRO A 308 -9.98 -16.12 18.82
CA PRO A 308 -9.36 -16.28 17.50
C PRO A 308 -10.14 -17.28 16.64
N PHE A 309 -10.62 -18.39 17.21
CA PHE A 309 -11.43 -19.38 16.48
C PHE A 309 -12.71 -18.78 15.87
N LEU A 310 -13.53 -18.11 16.68
CA LEU A 310 -14.79 -17.51 16.22
C LEU A 310 -14.53 -16.35 15.25
N THR A 311 -13.48 -15.54 15.49
CA THR A 311 -13.12 -14.45 14.59
C THR A 311 -12.79 -15.00 13.20
N ILE A 312 -11.99 -16.07 13.14
CA ILE A 312 -11.60 -16.72 11.88
C ILE A 312 -12.82 -17.32 11.18
N LEU A 313 -13.60 -18.14 11.90
CA LEU A 313 -14.76 -18.84 11.35
C LEU A 313 -15.80 -17.86 10.79
N ILE A 314 -16.22 -16.88 11.59
CA ILE A 314 -17.25 -15.92 11.18
C ILE A 314 -16.75 -15.03 10.03
N SER A 315 -15.48 -14.60 10.07
CA SER A 315 -14.94 -13.75 9.00
C SER A 315 -14.79 -14.51 7.69
N LEU A 316 -14.42 -15.79 7.72
CA LEU A 316 -14.39 -16.64 6.53
C LEU A 316 -15.79 -16.82 5.95
N LEU A 317 -16.78 -17.17 6.78
CA LEU A 317 -18.18 -17.29 6.33
C LEU A 317 -18.72 -15.98 5.74
N ALA A 318 -18.40 -14.85 6.36
CA ALA A 318 -18.76 -13.53 5.83
C ALA A 318 -18.08 -13.23 4.49
N ALA A 319 -16.81 -13.60 4.34
CA ALA A 319 -16.09 -13.45 3.07
C ALA A 319 -16.73 -14.28 1.95
N LEU A 320 -17.03 -15.55 2.20
CA LEU A 320 -17.56 -16.43 1.16
C LEU A 320 -19.03 -16.13 0.83
N PHE A 321 -19.87 -15.94 1.84
CA PHE A 321 -21.34 -15.89 1.64
C PHE A 321 -21.93 -14.49 1.57
N VAL A 322 -21.26 -13.47 2.10
CA VAL A 322 -21.76 -12.09 2.05
C VAL A 322 -20.99 -11.30 0.99
N LEU A 323 -19.66 -11.35 1.04
CA LEU A 323 -18.82 -10.56 0.15
C LEU A 323 -18.84 -11.10 -1.29
N GLY A 324 -18.87 -12.42 -1.48
CA GLY A 324 -18.98 -13.08 -2.79
C GLY A 324 -20.13 -12.53 -3.64
N PRO A 325 -21.40 -12.67 -3.20
CA PRO A 325 -22.56 -12.15 -3.94
C PRO A 325 -22.50 -10.65 -4.23
N ILE A 326 -22.07 -9.84 -3.25
CA ILE A 326 -21.97 -8.39 -3.42
C ILE A 326 -20.96 -8.04 -4.51
N LEU A 327 -19.81 -8.72 -4.53
CA LEU A 327 -18.79 -8.44 -5.52
C LEU A 327 -19.25 -8.81 -6.92
N LEU A 328 -19.96 -9.92 -7.11
CA LEU A 328 -20.49 -10.28 -8.44
C LEU A 328 -21.41 -9.20 -9.01
N LEU A 329 -22.29 -8.63 -8.19
CA LEU A 329 -23.17 -7.53 -8.61
C LEU A 329 -22.34 -6.31 -9.06
N VAL A 330 -21.26 -6.02 -8.34
CA VAL A 330 -20.34 -4.93 -8.70
C VAL A 330 -19.59 -5.26 -9.99
N GLU A 331 -19.09 -6.49 -10.13
CA GLU A 331 -18.33 -6.96 -11.28
C GLU A 331 -19.17 -6.93 -12.57
N GLU A 332 -20.40 -7.43 -12.51
CA GLU A 332 -21.36 -7.37 -13.62
C GLU A 332 -21.70 -5.92 -13.98
N GLY A 333 -21.94 -5.07 -12.97
CA GLY A 333 -22.16 -3.63 -13.17
C GLY A 333 -20.97 -2.92 -13.83
N VAL A 334 -19.74 -3.25 -13.43
CA VAL A 334 -18.50 -2.70 -14.02
C VAL A 334 -18.34 -3.15 -15.47
N LEU A 335 -18.65 -4.40 -15.79
CA LEU A 335 -18.55 -4.96 -17.13
C LEU A 335 -19.57 -4.31 -18.08
N ILE A 336 -20.85 -4.25 -17.67
CA ILE A 336 -21.92 -3.57 -18.43
C ILE A 336 -21.59 -2.09 -18.60
N GLY A 337 -21.18 -1.41 -17.51
CA GLY A 337 -20.83 0.00 -17.53
C GLY A 337 -19.66 0.28 -18.48
N THR A 338 -18.64 -0.59 -18.49
CA THR A 338 -17.48 -0.42 -19.36
C THR A 338 -17.83 -0.63 -20.83
N GLN A 339 -18.62 -1.66 -21.15
CA GLN A 339 -19.12 -1.86 -22.52
C GLN A 339 -19.98 -0.69 -23.00
N ALA A 340 -20.86 -0.17 -22.14
CA ALA A 340 -21.69 1.00 -22.45
C ALA A 340 -20.84 2.24 -22.72
N ILE A 341 -19.84 2.53 -21.90
CA ILE A 341 -18.94 3.68 -22.10
C ILE A 341 -18.08 3.48 -23.35
N LEU A 342 -17.56 2.28 -23.62
CA LEU A 342 -16.77 2.01 -24.82
C LEU A 342 -17.55 2.19 -26.12
N SER A 343 -18.89 2.08 -26.09
CA SER A 343 -19.73 2.33 -27.26
C SER A 343 -19.80 3.82 -27.66
N ILE A 344 -19.33 4.74 -26.79
CA ILE A 344 -19.32 6.17 -27.08
C ILE A 344 -18.29 6.46 -28.20
N PRO A 345 -18.70 7.09 -29.32
CA PRO A 345 -17.87 7.25 -30.51
C PRO A 345 -16.74 8.29 -30.34
N PHE A 346 -15.92 8.42 -31.38
CA PHE A 346 -14.85 9.43 -31.52
C PHE A 346 -13.79 9.40 -30.42
N GLY A 347 -13.57 8.23 -29.80
CA GLY A 347 -12.58 8.04 -28.74
C GLY A 347 -12.96 8.62 -27.38
N PHE A 348 -14.15 9.23 -27.22
CA PHE A 348 -14.60 9.68 -25.90
C PHE A 348 -14.82 8.51 -24.94
N GLY A 349 -15.35 7.38 -25.43
CA GLY A 349 -15.52 6.17 -24.64
C GLY A 349 -14.20 5.62 -24.10
N THR A 350 -13.21 5.48 -24.97
CA THR A 350 -11.87 4.99 -24.61
C THR A 350 -11.15 5.96 -23.66
N GLY A 351 -11.31 7.27 -23.87
CA GLY A 351 -10.80 8.30 -22.95
C GLY A 351 -11.44 8.21 -21.56
N LEU A 352 -12.78 8.12 -21.48
CA LEU A 352 -13.48 8.02 -20.19
C LEU A 352 -13.04 6.79 -19.40
N ILE A 353 -12.96 5.62 -20.05
CA ILE A 353 -12.44 4.42 -19.40
C ILE A 353 -11.00 4.64 -18.95
N ALA A 354 -10.10 5.12 -19.81
CA ALA A 354 -8.71 5.33 -19.44
C ALA A 354 -8.54 6.28 -18.24
N GLY A 355 -9.37 7.32 -18.12
CA GLY A 355 -9.33 8.24 -16.99
C GLY A 355 -9.86 7.64 -15.68
N ILE A 356 -10.90 6.80 -15.76
CA ILE A 356 -11.54 6.17 -14.59
C ILE A 356 -10.82 4.88 -14.17
N LEU A 357 -10.09 4.22 -15.08
CA LEU A 357 -9.53 2.89 -14.89
C LEU A 357 -8.67 2.78 -13.63
N GLN A 358 -7.81 3.74 -13.31
CA GLN A 358 -7.02 3.69 -12.05
C GLN A 358 -7.87 3.82 -10.79
N ALA A 359 -9.05 4.46 -10.86
CA ALA A 359 -10.00 4.45 -9.76
C ALA A 359 -10.61 3.04 -9.58
N ILE A 360 -10.89 2.34 -10.67
CA ILE A 360 -11.32 0.92 -10.64
C ILE A 360 -10.17 0.04 -10.12
N VAL A 361 -8.91 0.32 -10.48
CA VAL A 361 -7.75 -0.43 -9.98
C VAL A 361 -7.66 -0.38 -8.46
N ILE A 362 -7.92 0.78 -7.84
CA ILE A 362 -7.97 0.91 -6.36
C ILE A 362 -9.00 -0.04 -5.74
N THR A 363 -10.13 -0.26 -6.41
CA THR A 363 -11.18 -1.17 -5.93
C THR A 363 -10.86 -2.65 -6.16
N GLY A 364 -9.84 -2.99 -6.96
CA GLY A 364 -9.55 -4.37 -7.36
C GLY A 364 -10.52 -4.96 -8.40
N CYS A 365 -11.64 -4.29 -8.70
CA CYS A 365 -12.64 -4.75 -9.68
C CYS A 365 -12.11 -4.73 -11.13
N HIS A 366 -10.91 -4.21 -11.35
CA HIS A 366 -10.25 -4.13 -12.64
C HIS A 366 -9.89 -5.51 -13.22
N GLN A 367 -9.79 -6.56 -12.40
CA GLN A 367 -9.55 -7.93 -12.86
C GLN A 367 -10.66 -8.44 -13.80
N VAL A 368 -11.90 -8.01 -13.59
CA VAL A 368 -13.04 -8.33 -14.48
C VAL A 368 -12.82 -7.81 -15.90
N LEU A 369 -12.12 -6.68 -16.02
CA LEU A 369 -11.85 -6.06 -17.32
C LEU A 369 -10.84 -6.85 -18.14
N GLN A 370 -10.05 -7.76 -17.53
CA GLN A 370 -9.19 -8.69 -18.28
C GLN A 370 -10.03 -9.68 -19.11
N GLY A 371 -11.15 -10.17 -18.55
CA GLY A 371 -12.08 -11.02 -19.28
C GLY A 371 -12.74 -10.28 -20.46
N LEU A 372 -13.03 -8.99 -20.29
CA LEU A 372 -13.51 -8.13 -21.39
C LEU A 372 -12.44 -7.93 -22.46
N GLU A 373 -11.20 -7.63 -22.08
CA GLU A 373 -10.07 -7.49 -23.01
C GLU A 373 -9.85 -8.78 -23.79
N MET A 374 -9.91 -9.94 -23.14
CA MET A 374 -9.79 -11.24 -23.81
C MET A 374 -10.87 -11.40 -24.88
N GLN A 375 -12.13 -11.09 -24.55
CA GLN A 375 -13.23 -11.12 -25.51
C GLN A 375 -13.00 -10.17 -26.69
N LEU A 376 -12.43 -8.98 -26.46
CA LEU A 376 -12.13 -8.02 -27.52
C LEU A 376 -10.98 -8.48 -28.42
N VAL A 377 -9.90 -9.03 -27.84
CA VAL A 377 -8.77 -9.63 -28.59
C VAL A 377 -9.28 -10.77 -29.47
N ILE A 378 -10.16 -11.61 -28.93
CA ILE A 378 -10.73 -12.76 -29.65
C ILE A 378 -11.69 -12.29 -30.75
N LYS A 379 -12.75 -11.56 -30.39
CA LYS A 379 -13.79 -11.13 -31.34
C LYS A 379 -13.24 -10.27 -32.46
N GLY A 380 -12.26 -9.43 -32.15
CA GLY A 380 -11.68 -8.55 -33.15
C GLY A 380 -10.80 -9.31 -34.17
N ASN A 381 -10.12 -10.37 -33.76
CA ASN A 381 -9.29 -11.17 -34.67
C ASN A 381 -10.08 -12.27 -35.40
N ILE A 382 -11.35 -12.48 -35.06
CA ILE A 382 -12.28 -13.28 -35.86
C ILE A 382 -12.91 -12.34 -36.90
N PRO A 383 -12.91 -12.67 -38.21
CA PRO A 383 -13.59 -11.86 -39.21
C PRO A 383 -15.05 -11.64 -38.79
N ASN A 384 -15.46 -10.37 -38.68
CA ASN A 384 -16.88 -10.05 -38.60
C ASN A 384 -17.54 -10.25 -39.98
N GLU A 385 -18.87 -10.12 -40.10
CA GLU A 385 -19.61 -10.27 -41.37
C GLU A 385 -19.07 -9.40 -42.53
N ALA A 386 -18.20 -8.42 -42.23
CA ALA A 386 -17.53 -7.54 -43.20
C ALA A 386 -16.06 -7.90 -43.51
N GLY A 387 -15.51 -8.99 -42.94
CA GLY A 387 -14.15 -9.46 -43.23
C GLY A 387 -13.01 -8.63 -42.63
N ILE A 388 -13.29 -7.72 -41.69
CA ILE A 388 -12.29 -6.82 -41.12
C ILE A 388 -11.77 -7.36 -39.78
N MET A 389 -10.48 -7.69 -39.71
CA MET A 389 -9.80 -7.95 -38.43
C MET A 389 -9.60 -6.63 -37.67
N THR A 390 -10.11 -6.54 -36.45
CA THR A 390 -9.91 -5.43 -35.51
C THR A 390 -9.14 -5.92 -34.28
N GLY A 391 -8.17 -5.17 -33.75
CA GLY A 391 -7.44 -5.62 -32.56
C GLY A 391 -8.10 -5.18 -31.25
N SER A 392 -7.48 -5.48 -30.11
CA SER A 392 -7.92 -4.92 -28.83
C SER A 392 -7.42 -3.49 -28.66
N ILE A 393 -8.35 -2.55 -28.47
CA ILE A 393 -8.07 -1.18 -28.06
C ILE A 393 -7.76 -1.09 -26.55
N PHE A 394 -8.12 -2.12 -25.79
CA PHE A 394 -8.15 -2.07 -24.32
C PHE A 394 -6.73 -2.02 -23.73
N ASN A 395 -5.75 -2.64 -24.39
CA ASN A 395 -4.35 -2.52 -24.00
C ASN A 395 -3.85 -1.06 -24.08
N ALA A 396 -4.28 -0.30 -25.10
CA ALA A 396 -3.94 1.11 -25.23
C ALA A 396 -4.58 1.95 -24.11
N ILE A 397 -5.81 1.60 -23.70
CA ILE A 397 -6.51 2.21 -22.57
C ILE A 397 -5.75 1.95 -21.25
N TRP A 398 -5.36 0.70 -20.98
CA TRP A 398 -4.53 0.35 -19.82
C TRP A 398 -3.25 1.17 -19.82
N THR A 399 -2.52 1.11 -20.92
CA THR A 399 -1.23 1.75 -21.11
C THR A 399 -1.31 3.26 -20.87
N ALA A 400 -2.27 3.96 -21.48
CA ALA A 400 -2.50 5.39 -21.26
C ALA A 400 -2.81 5.73 -19.80
N SER A 401 -3.65 4.91 -19.16
CA SER A 401 -4.06 5.09 -17.77
C SER A 401 -2.91 4.86 -16.77
N ILE A 402 -2.04 3.91 -17.06
CA ILE A 402 -0.92 3.52 -16.21
C ILE A 402 0.21 4.56 -16.29
N ILE A 403 0.61 4.91 -17.52
CA ILE A 403 1.74 5.81 -17.74
C ILE A 403 1.44 7.24 -17.29
N SER A 404 0.16 7.65 -17.29
CA SER A 404 -0.25 8.95 -16.75
C SER A 404 -0.06 9.05 -15.24
N GLN A 405 -0.25 7.96 -14.48
CA GLN A 405 0.10 7.92 -13.05
C GLN A 405 1.61 8.09 -12.85
N GLY A 406 2.42 7.51 -13.75
CA GLY A 406 3.86 7.73 -13.82
C GLY A 406 4.24 9.18 -14.02
N GLY A 407 3.60 9.85 -14.99
CA GLY A 407 3.84 11.27 -15.28
C GLY A 407 3.55 12.16 -14.08
N ALA A 408 2.41 11.94 -13.41
CA ALA A 408 2.08 12.67 -12.18
C ALA A 408 3.06 12.36 -11.03
N ALA A 409 3.44 11.09 -10.84
CA ALA A 409 4.37 10.69 -9.79
C ALA A 409 5.76 11.31 -10.01
N MET A 410 6.23 11.37 -11.26
CA MET A 410 7.48 12.03 -11.62
C MET A 410 7.43 13.53 -11.35
N ALA A 411 6.33 14.20 -11.71
CA ALA A 411 6.14 15.62 -11.42
C ALA A 411 6.15 15.90 -9.90
N VAL A 412 5.51 15.04 -9.11
CA VAL A 412 5.58 15.11 -7.63
C VAL A 412 7.02 14.90 -7.15
N ALA A 413 7.74 13.94 -7.71
CA ALA A 413 9.14 13.66 -7.35
C ALA A 413 10.05 14.88 -7.58
N LEU A 414 9.91 15.55 -8.71
CA LEU A 414 10.70 16.75 -9.04
C LEU A 414 10.37 17.94 -8.12
N LYS A 415 9.13 18.01 -7.63
CA LYS A 415 8.70 19.02 -6.65
C LYS A 415 8.99 18.63 -5.19
N ALA A 416 9.35 17.38 -4.92
CA ALA A 416 9.53 16.87 -3.58
C ALA A 416 10.75 17.51 -2.92
N LYS A 417 10.55 18.06 -1.71
CA LYS A 417 11.64 18.64 -0.91
C LYS A 417 12.42 17.59 -0.13
N SER A 418 11.79 16.45 0.19
CA SER A 418 12.43 15.39 0.96
C SER A 418 13.06 14.35 0.04
N LYS A 419 14.29 13.92 0.35
CA LYS A 419 15.02 12.91 -0.43
C LYS A 419 14.23 11.59 -0.52
N GLN A 420 13.57 11.19 0.57
CA GLN A 420 12.77 9.97 0.63
C GLN A 420 11.61 10.02 -0.36
N GLU A 421 10.85 11.11 -0.36
CA GLU A 421 9.69 11.28 -1.24
C GLU A 421 10.07 11.46 -2.71
N ARG A 422 11.17 12.18 -2.97
CA ARG A 422 11.74 12.27 -4.32
C ARG A 422 12.12 10.89 -4.85
N ASN A 423 12.80 10.09 -4.03
CA ASN A 423 13.20 8.74 -4.41
C ASN A 423 11.99 7.84 -4.65
N LEU A 424 10.99 7.88 -3.75
CA LEU A 424 9.74 7.14 -3.88
C LEU A 424 8.97 7.54 -5.14
N GLY A 425 8.84 8.84 -5.41
CA GLY A 425 8.17 9.35 -6.60
C GLY A 425 8.87 8.92 -7.89
N MET A 426 10.19 8.99 -7.92
CA MET A 426 10.97 8.62 -9.10
C MET A 426 10.95 7.10 -9.35
N SER A 427 11.13 6.28 -8.31
CA SER A 427 11.03 4.81 -8.45
C SER A 427 9.62 4.37 -8.84
N SER A 428 8.59 5.03 -8.33
CA SER A 428 7.20 4.76 -8.70
C SER A 428 6.89 5.14 -10.14
N ALA A 429 7.46 6.24 -10.65
CA ALA A 429 7.34 6.62 -12.05
C ALA A 429 7.99 5.57 -12.97
N VAL A 430 9.20 5.09 -12.63
CA VAL A 430 9.85 4.01 -13.39
C VAL A 430 9.03 2.73 -13.35
N SER A 431 8.48 2.35 -12.19
CA SER A 431 7.59 1.19 -12.06
C SER A 431 6.42 1.22 -13.05
N THR A 432 5.80 2.38 -13.25
CA THR A 432 4.67 2.52 -14.19
C THR A 432 5.08 2.30 -15.64
N MET A 433 6.34 2.57 -16.00
CA MET A 433 6.84 2.30 -17.35
C MET A 433 6.85 0.80 -17.68
N PHE A 434 6.87 -0.06 -16.65
CA PHE A 434 6.78 -1.51 -16.77
C PHE A 434 5.35 -2.03 -16.56
N GLY A 435 4.34 -1.16 -16.56
CA GLY A 435 2.94 -1.55 -16.41
C GLY A 435 2.43 -1.64 -14.96
N ILE A 436 3.24 -1.25 -13.97
CA ILE A 436 2.92 -1.44 -12.55
C ILE A 436 2.66 -0.09 -11.89
N THR A 437 1.41 0.15 -11.50
CA THR A 437 0.93 1.48 -11.05
C THR A 437 0.78 1.62 -9.54
N GLU A 438 0.69 0.52 -8.82
CA GLU A 438 0.38 0.47 -7.40
C GLU A 438 1.33 1.35 -6.57
N PRO A 439 2.65 1.38 -6.83
CA PRO A 439 3.57 2.27 -6.12
C PRO A 439 3.27 3.75 -6.38
N ALA A 440 2.92 4.11 -7.62
CA ALA A 440 2.60 5.48 -8.00
C ALA A 440 1.27 5.94 -7.42
N ILE A 441 0.24 5.09 -7.48
CA ILE A 441 -1.08 5.37 -6.93
C ILE A 441 -0.98 5.46 -5.41
N PHE A 442 -0.65 4.37 -4.73
CA PHE A 442 -0.75 4.30 -3.28
C PHE A 442 0.40 5.01 -2.55
N GLY A 443 1.58 5.07 -3.16
CA GLY A 443 2.76 5.70 -2.55
C GLY A 443 2.85 7.20 -2.75
N VAL A 444 2.34 7.73 -3.87
CA VAL A 444 2.64 9.11 -4.30
C VAL A 444 1.37 9.90 -4.58
N ASN A 445 0.55 9.46 -5.53
CA ASN A 445 -0.50 10.27 -6.12
C ASN A 445 -1.78 10.31 -5.27
N LEU A 446 -2.25 9.14 -4.80
CA LEU A 446 -3.48 9.00 -4.02
C LEU A 446 -3.41 9.71 -2.66
N PRO A 447 -2.31 9.63 -1.88
CA PRO A 447 -2.19 10.37 -0.62
C PRO A 447 -2.29 11.90 -0.80
N LYS A 448 -1.91 12.41 -1.97
CA LYS A 448 -1.93 13.83 -2.32
C LYS A 448 -3.21 14.26 -3.05
N VAL A 449 -4.04 13.30 -3.48
CA VAL A 449 -5.34 13.47 -4.17
C VAL A 449 -5.27 14.20 -5.52
N LYS A 450 -4.76 15.43 -5.55
CA LYS A 450 -4.64 16.24 -6.78
C LYS A 450 -3.79 15.55 -7.85
N PRO A 451 -2.57 15.01 -7.55
CA PRO A 451 -1.79 14.32 -8.57
C PRO A 451 -2.52 13.10 -9.15
N PHE A 452 -3.30 12.38 -8.34
CA PHE A 452 -4.12 11.27 -8.82
C PHE A 452 -5.20 11.73 -9.82
N ILE A 453 -5.89 12.84 -9.53
CA ILE A 453 -6.89 13.41 -10.44
C ILE A 453 -6.24 13.89 -11.74
N PHE A 454 -5.09 14.58 -11.65
CA PHE A 454 -4.36 15.04 -12.83
C PHE A 454 -3.84 13.88 -13.68
N ALA A 455 -3.42 12.77 -13.05
CA ALA A 455 -3.10 11.54 -13.74
C ALA A 455 -4.33 10.91 -14.43
N SER A 456 -5.50 10.90 -13.79
CA SER A 456 -6.75 10.46 -14.43
C SER A 456 -7.11 11.31 -15.64
N ILE A 457 -6.90 12.63 -15.58
CA ILE A 457 -7.12 13.51 -16.73
C ILE A 457 -6.11 13.20 -17.84
N GLY A 458 -4.83 12.99 -17.52
CA GLY A 458 -3.84 12.60 -18.52
C GLY A 458 -4.14 11.22 -19.15
N GLY A 459 -4.65 10.28 -18.34
CA GLY A 459 -5.14 8.99 -18.81
C GLY A 459 -6.31 9.15 -19.77
N PHE A 460 -7.26 10.05 -19.46
CA PHE A 460 -8.36 10.40 -20.36
C PHE A 460 -7.85 10.94 -21.70
N ILE A 461 -6.90 11.89 -21.68
CA ILE A 461 -6.35 12.47 -22.92
C ILE A 461 -5.64 11.39 -23.74
N GLY A 462 -4.84 10.54 -23.11
CA GLY A 462 -4.17 9.42 -23.80
C GLY A 462 -5.15 8.41 -24.38
N GLY A 463 -6.14 7.98 -23.61
CA GLY A 463 -7.18 7.05 -24.06
C GLY A 463 -8.07 7.64 -25.16
N PHE A 464 -8.30 8.96 -25.11
CA PHE A 464 -9.03 9.68 -26.15
C PHE A 464 -8.27 9.64 -27.47
N VAL A 465 -6.97 9.96 -27.45
CA VAL A 465 -6.09 9.86 -28.64
C VAL A 465 -6.04 8.42 -29.15
N ALA A 466 -5.95 7.43 -28.26
CA ALA A 466 -5.94 6.01 -28.64
C ALA A 466 -7.22 5.62 -29.39
N GLY A 467 -8.39 6.03 -28.91
CA GLY A 467 -9.66 5.76 -29.57
C GLY A 467 -9.86 6.55 -30.86
N LEU A 468 -9.43 7.81 -30.90
CA LEU A 468 -9.53 8.66 -32.09
C LEU A 468 -8.70 8.10 -33.26
N LEU A 469 -7.51 7.56 -32.96
CA LEU A 469 -6.59 7.00 -33.96
C LEU A 469 -6.76 5.49 -34.16
N ASN A 470 -7.67 4.88 -33.40
CA ASN A 470 -7.99 3.45 -33.39
C ASN A 470 -6.72 2.58 -33.19
N VAL A 471 -6.03 2.79 -32.07
CA VAL A 471 -4.76 2.14 -31.73
C VAL A 471 -4.99 0.76 -31.13
N THR A 472 -4.99 -0.28 -31.96
CA THR A 472 -5.27 -1.65 -31.52
C THR A 472 -4.05 -2.56 -31.56
N CYS A 473 -3.96 -3.52 -30.64
CA CYS A 473 -2.95 -4.59 -30.63
C CYS A 473 -3.51 -5.96 -31.01
N SER A 474 -2.61 -6.87 -31.40
CA SER A 474 -2.95 -8.22 -31.87
C SER A 474 -3.23 -9.22 -30.74
N GLY A 475 -2.78 -8.95 -29.51
CA GLY A 475 -2.90 -9.87 -28.37
C GLY A 475 -3.07 -9.17 -27.03
N MET A 476 -3.08 -9.98 -25.96
CA MET A 476 -3.04 -9.52 -24.57
C MET A 476 -1.62 -9.64 -24.02
N GLY A 477 -1.22 -8.74 -23.13
CA GLY A 477 0.07 -8.85 -22.46
C GLY A 477 0.37 -7.67 -21.54
N VAL A 478 1.62 -7.60 -21.11
CA VAL A 478 2.16 -6.48 -20.33
C VAL A 478 1.94 -5.15 -21.06
N THR A 479 1.82 -4.06 -20.30
CA THR A 479 1.43 -2.74 -20.81
C THR A 479 2.62 -1.78 -20.86
N VAL A 480 2.45 -0.59 -21.46
CA VAL A 480 3.46 0.46 -21.56
C VAL A 480 4.71 0.01 -22.31
N LEU A 481 5.93 -0.01 -21.72
CA LEU A 481 7.16 -0.28 -22.48
C LEU A 481 7.24 -1.73 -22.93
N PRO A 482 7.07 -2.75 -22.05
CA PRO A 482 6.98 -4.13 -22.51
C PRO A 482 5.80 -4.36 -23.47
N GLY A 483 4.72 -3.60 -23.31
CA GLY A 483 3.53 -3.70 -24.17
C GLY A 483 3.72 -3.21 -25.60
N LEU A 484 4.78 -2.45 -25.89
CA LEU A 484 5.10 -2.03 -27.26
C LEU A 484 5.26 -3.22 -28.21
N LEU A 485 5.70 -4.38 -27.69
CA LEU A 485 5.86 -5.60 -28.46
C LEU A 485 4.53 -6.14 -29.01
N LEU A 486 3.40 -5.84 -28.37
CA LEU A 486 2.07 -6.26 -28.87
C LEU A 486 1.63 -5.48 -30.12
N TYR A 487 2.38 -4.45 -30.51
CA TYR A 487 2.10 -3.60 -31.66
C TYR A 487 3.14 -3.80 -32.78
N SER A 488 4.09 -4.73 -32.62
CA SER A 488 5.18 -4.95 -33.60
C SER A 488 4.69 -5.34 -34.99
N ASP A 489 3.51 -5.96 -35.06
CA ASP A 489 2.90 -6.41 -36.32
C ASP A 489 2.52 -5.25 -37.25
N SER A 490 2.41 -4.03 -36.71
CA SER A 490 2.09 -2.83 -37.47
C SER A 490 2.92 -1.63 -37.01
N ILE A 491 3.83 -1.18 -37.86
CA ILE A 491 4.64 0.02 -37.60
C ILE A 491 3.78 1.26 -37.29
N ARG A 492 2.61 1.36 -37.93
CA ARG A 492 1.62 2.42 -37.64
C ARG A 492 1.18 2.34 -36.19
N ASN A 493 0.65 1.18 -35.76
CA ASN A 493 0.11 1.06 -34.41
C ASN A 493 1.21 1.16 -33.34
N LEU A 494 2.44 0.71 -33.66
CA LEU A 494 3.62 0.89 -32.80
C LEU A 494 3.96 2.38 -32.57
N LEU A 495 4.01 3.17 -33.64
CA LEU A 495 4.26 4.62 -33.51
C LEU A 495 3.12 5.33 -32.77
N LEU A 496 1.87 4.92 -33.03
CA LEU A 496 0.70 5.48 -32.38
C LEU A 496 0.64 5.17 -30.89
N ILE A 497 1.02 3.97 -30.43
CA ILE A 497 1.04 3.66 -29.00
C ILE A 497 2.16 4.44 -28.27
N ILE A 498 3.29 4.68 -28.93
CA ILE A 498 4.36 5.55 -28.39
C ILE A 498 3.84 6.98 -28.24
N LEU A 499 3.10 7.49 -29.23
CA LEU A 499 2.45 8.80 -29.16
C LEU A 499 1.44 8.85 -28.01
N VAL A 500 0.56 7.85 -27.87
CA VAL A 500 -0.42 7.76 -26.77
C VAL A 500 0.29 7.79 -25.41
N ASN A 501 1.38 7.03 -25.26
CA ASN A 501 2.20 7.04 -24.05
C ASN A 501 2.77 8.43 -23.75
N GLY A 502 3.37 9.07 -24.76
CA GLY A 502 3.95 10.41 -24.62
C GLY A 502 2.91 11.45 -24.25
N VAL A 503 1.74 11.43 -24.88
CA VAL A 503 0.63 12.36 -24.60
C VAL A 503 0.07 12.13 -23.20
N ALA A 504 -0.21 10.88 -22.82
CA ALA A 504 -0.75 10.55 -21.50
C ALA A 504 0.20 10.94 -20.36
N PHE A 505 1.48 10.59 -20.51
CA PHE A 505 2.53 10.94 -19.57
C PHE A 505 2.73 12.46 -19.48
N GLY A 506 2.90 13.11 -20.63
CA GLY A 506 3.21 14.54 -20.73
C GLY A 506 2.09 15.41 -20.20
N SER A 507 0.83 15.07 -20.50
CA SER A 507 -0.34 15.80 -20.00
C SER A 507 -0.50 15.67 -18.48
N ALA A 508 -0.38 14.45 -17.93
CA ALA A 508 -0.41 14.24 -16.48
C ALA A 508 0.75 14.92 -15.75
N PHE A 509 1.95 14.84 -16.33
CA PHE A 509 3.14 15.52 -15.83
C PHE A 509 2.94 17.03 -15.81
N ALA A 510 2.50 17.63 -16.93
CA ALA A 510 2.30 19.08 -17.03
C ALA A 510 1.23 19.57 -16.05
N LEU A 511 0.07 18.90 -16.00
CA LEU A 511 -1.01 19.25 -15.06
C LEU A 511 -0.52 19.20 -13.61
N THR A 512 0.21 18.15 -13.25
CA THR A 512 0.76 18.03 -11.90
C THR A 512 1.87 19.06 -11.66
N PHE A 513 2.79 19.26 -12.60
CA PHE A 513 3.91 20.15 -12.45
C PHE A 513 3.50 21.63 -12.40
N PHE A 514 2.40 22.05 -13.03
CA PHE A 514 1.95 23.44 -12.95
C PHE A 514 0.92 23.67 -11.85
N PHE A 515 -0.03 22.76 -11.65
CA PHE A 515 -1.19 22.99 -10.78
C PHE A 515 -1.13 22.30 -9.41
N TYR A 516 -0.18 21.39 -9.17
CA TYR A 516 0.04 20.82 -7.84
C TYR A 516 1.05 21.64 -7.04
N TRP A 517 0.63 22.13 -5.86
CA TRP A 517 1.51 22.74 -4.86
C TRP A 517 1.37 22.00 -3.53
N GLU A 518 2.50 21.69 -2.91
CA GLU A 518 2.54 21.00 -1.62
C GLU A 518 2.33 22.02 -0.50
N ALA A 519 1.15 21.97 0.14
CA ALA A 519 0.89 22.74 1.34
C ALA A 519 1.90 22.32 2.42
N GLY A 520 2.62 23.28 3.01
CA GLY A 520 3.53 23.02 4.13
C GLY A 520 2.80 22.33 5.28
N LYS A 521 3.53 21.61 6.14
CA LYS A 521 2.93 21.03 7.35
C LYS A 521 2.36 22.15 8.22
N LYS A 522 1.14 21.98 8.73
CA LYS A 522 0.59 22.87 9.77
C LYS A 522 1.45 22.77 11.02
N VAL A 523 2.30 23.77 11.24
CA VAL A 523 3.09 23.91 12.48
C VAL A 523 2.30 24.78 13.44
N THR A 524 1.89 24.21 14.56
CA THR A 524 1.17 24.97 15.60
C THR A 524 2.15 25.88 16.34
N GLU A 525 1.75 27.08 16.77
CA GLU A 525 2.60 27.98 17.56
C GLU A 525 3.19 27.31 18.80
N LYS A 526 2.40 26.43 19.45
CA LYS A 526 2.84 25.62 20.59
C LYS A 526 3.98 24.65 20.23
N GLN A 527 4.00 24.13 19.00
CA GLN A 527 5.08 23.26 18.53
C GLN A 527 6.34 24.06 18.20
N LEU A 528 6.19 25.26 17.64
CA LEU A 528 7.31 26.17 17.39
C LEU A 528 7.94 26.64 18.70
N ALA A 529 7.11 27.08 19.66
CA ALA A 529 7.54 27.50 21.00
C ALA A 529 8.29 26.38 21.73
N ASN A 530 7.74 25.15 21.75
CA ASN A 530 8.42 24.01 22.36
C ASN A 530 9.79 23.68 21.71
N PHE A 531 9.92 23.92 20.40
CA PHE A 531 11.18 23.68 19.69
C PHE A 531 12.21 24.78 19.98
N SER A 532 11.78 26.04 20.00
CA SER A 532 12.61 27.17 20.39
C SER A 532 13.06 27.04 21.85
N THR A 533 12.20 26.63 22.79
CA THR A 533 12.60 26.35 24.19
C THR A 533 13.63 25.22 24.29
N LYS A 534 13.49 24.14 23.50
CA LYS A 534 14.49 23.06 23.44
C LYS A 534 15.83 23.55 22.89
N LEU A 535 15.82 24.45 21.91
CA LEU A 535 17.03 25.06 21.38
C LEU A 535 17.70 25.95 22.44
N THR A 536 16.94 26.81 23.11
CA THR A 536 17.44 27.68 24.19
C THR A 536 18.06 26.88 25.32
N ASN A 537 17.40 25.79 25.76
CA ASN A 537 17.96 24.92 26.80
C ASN A 537 19.27 24.25 26.36
N ALA A 538 19.35 23.78 25.12
CA ALA A 538 20.59 23.21 24.58
C ALA A 538 21.73 24.24 24.48
N GLU A 539 21.43 25.50 24.14
CA GLU A 539 22.41 26.60 24.14
C GLU A 539 22.88 26.98 25.56
N ILE A 540 21.97 26.93 26.55
CA ILE A 540 22.31 27.13 27.97
C ILE A 540 23.21 26.00 28.46
N ASP A 541 22.90 24.75 28.13
CA ASP A 541 23.71 23.58 28.52
C ASP A 541 25.11 23.66 27.90
N LEU A 542 25.23 24.09 26.63
CA LEU A 542 26.53 24.33 25.99
C LEU A 542 27.32 25.45 26.70
N LYS A 543 26.66 26.54 27.13
CA LYS A 543 27.32 27.61 27.89
C LYS A 543 27.81 27.14 29.25
N LYS A 544 27.06 26.27 29.94
CA LYS A 544 27.48 25.65 31.21
C LYS A 544 28.67 24.72 30.99
N LEU A 545 28.60 23.85 30.00
CA LEU A 545 29.69 22.95 29.60
C LEU A 545 30.97 23.69 29.23
N LYS A 546 30.89 24.89 28.64
CA LYS A 546 32.07 25.72 28.34
C LYS A 546 32.71 26.34 29.59
N LYS A 547 31.93 26.60 30.65
CA LYS A 547 32.38 27.26 31.90
C LYS A 547 33.04 26.35 32.94
N GLU A 548 32.84 25.04 32.90
CA GLU A 548 33.47 24.10 33.85
C GLU A 548 34.98 23.91 33.57
N VAL A 549 35.80 23.82 34.63
CA VAL A 549 37.26 24.04 34.57
C VAL A 549 38.10 22.77 34.35
N ASP A 550 37.55 21.55 34.39
CA ASP A 550 38.42 20.34 34.43
C ASP A 550 38.15 19.22 33.39
N LEU A 551 39.27 18.61 32.96
CA LEU A 551 39.54 17.35 32.24
C LEU A 551 39.28 17.17 30.71
N LYS A 552 40.19 16.36 30.11
CA LYS A 552 40.43 15.97 28.69
C LYS A 552 39.21 15.49 27.86
N ASP A 553 38.05 15.28 28.47
CA ASP A 553 36.82 14.75 27.85
C ASP A 553 35.89 15.85 27.28
N LYS A 554 36.33 17.12 27.34
CA LYS A 554 35.53 18.31 27.05
C LYS A 554 35.33 18.56 25.56
N GLU A 555 36.34 18.34 24.72
CA GLU A 555 36.26 18.69 23.29
C GLU A 555 35.19 17.88 22.54
N ASP A 556 35.10 16.58 22.80
CA ASP A 556 34.11 15.70 22.16
C ASP A 556 32.68 15.99 22.64
N LYS A 557 32.51 16.31 23.93
CA LYS A 557 31.21 16.69 24.50
C LYS A 557 30.74 18.06 23.97
N VAL A 558 31.66 19.00 23.81
CA VAL A 558 31.41 20.32 23.19
C VAL A 558 31.07 20.14 21.70
N LYS A 559 31.86 19.39 20.93
CA LYS A 559 31.57 19.11 19.51
C LYS A 559 30.23 18.41 19.31
N LYS A 560 29.88 17.41 20.12
CA LYS A 560 28.58 16.74 20.07
C LYS A 560 27.42 17.69 20.38
N SER A 561 27.61 18.58 21.37
CA SER A 561 26.59 19.57 21.74
C SER A 561 26.41 20.66 20.67
N GLU A 562 27.50 21.10 20.04
CA GLU A 562 27.47 22.04 18.91
C GLU A 562 26.80 21.41 17.67
N GLN A 563 27.09 20.14 17.36
CA GLN A 563 26.39 19.41 16.30
C GLN A 563 24.90 19.22 16.59
N LYS A 564 24.53 18.96 17.85
CA LYS A 564 23.13 18.86 18.29
C LYS A 564 22.40 20.19 18.11
N ILE A 565 23.03 21.31 18.48
CA ILE A 565 22.48 22.66 18.29
C ILE A 565 22.35 22.98 16.80
N LYS A 566 23.35 22.68 15.97
CA LYS A 566 23.27 22.86 14.51
C LYS A 566 22.08 22.12 13.90
N LYS A 567 21.89 20.84 14.25
CA LYS A 567 20.73 20.04 13.83
C LYS A 567 19.39 20.59 14.34
N LEU A 568 19.35 21.17 15.54
CA LEU A 568 18.15 21.81 16.08
C LEU A 568 17.83 23.13 15.37
N LYS A 569 18.83 23.95 15.04
CA LYS A 569 18.66 25.18 14.24
C LYS A 569 18.15 24.88 12.84
N GLU A 570 18.73 23.89 12.16
CA GLU A 570 18.26 23.43 10.85
C GLU A 570 16.80 22.96 10.89
N LYS A 571 16.40 22.24 11.96
CA LYS A 571 15.00 21.82 12.15
C LYS A 571 14.06 22.99 12.45
N GLU A 572 14.48 23.96 13.26
CA GLU A 572 13.68 25.15 13.56
C GLU A 572 13.44 26.01 12.31
N ILE A 573 14.46 26.22 11.48
CA ILE A 573 14.34 26.92 10.19
C ILE A 573 13.33 26.21 9.30
N LYS A 574 13.43 24.89 9.16
CA LYS A 574 12.50 24.09 8.37
C LYS A 574 11.06 24.17 8.88
N LEU A 575 10.85 24.18 10.21
CA LEU A 575 9.54 24.37 10.84
C LEU A 575 8.96 25.76 10.55
N LYS A 576 9.79 26.82 10.61
CA LYS A 576 9.37 28.19 10.25
C LYS A 576 8.98 28.28 8.77
N GLU A 577 9.78 27.69 7.89
CA GLU A 577 9.44 27.62 6.46
C GLU A 577 8.14 26.84 6.18
N ASP A 578 7.91 25.73 6.87
CA ASP A 578 6.68 24.94 6.72
C ASP A 578 5.45 25.71 7.21
N LYS A 579 5.59 26.51 8.29
CA LYS A 579 4.56 27.43 8.79
C LYS A 579 4.21 28.49 7.73
N ILE A 580 5.22 29.18 7.19
CA ILE A 580 5.03 30.22 6.16
C ILE A 580 4.34 29.65 4.92
N LYS A 581 4.74 28.46 4.46
CA LYS A 581 4.10 27.79 3.32
C LYS A 581 2.65 27.43 3.60
N TYR A 582 2.34 27.00 4.82
CA TYR A 582 0.98 26.67 5.23
C TYR A 582 0.10 27.93 5.33
N GLU A 583 0.64 29.03 5.84
CA GLU A 583 -0.05 30.33 5.92
C GLU A 583 -0.32 30.90 4.53
N LYS A 584 0.67 30.87 3.63
CA LYS A 584 0.49 31.26 2.23
C LYS A 584 -0.56 30.40 1.51
N TYR A 585 -0.55 29.08 1.76
CA TYR A 585 -1.60 28.18 1.25
C TYR A 585 -3.00 28.56 1.76
N LEU A 586 -3.13 28.95 3.03
CA LEU A 586 -4.42 29.41 3.59
C LEU A 586 -4.88 30.73 2.97
N GLU A 587 -3.96 31.65 2.68
CA GLU A 587 -4.28 32.89 1.97
C GLU A 587 -4.74 32.62 0.53
N GLU A 588 -4.03 31.78 -0.22
CA GLU A 588 -4.44 31.38 -1.58
C GLU A 588 -5.81 30.68 -1.58
N VAL A 589 -6.10 29.84 -0.58
CA VAL A 589 -7.42 29.20 -0.41
C VAL A 589 -8.50 30.22 -0.06
N LYS A 590 -8.19 31.26 0.72
CA LYS A 590 -9.14 32.36 1.01
C LYS A 590 -9.43 33.18 -0.24
N ILE A 591 -8.40 33.58 -0.98
CA ILE A 591 -8.50 34.32 -2.24
C ILE A 591 -9.32 33.52 -3.26
N SER A 592 -9.05 32.22 -3.42
CA SER A 592 -9.83 31.35 -4.30
C SER A 592 -11.31 31.27 -3.88
N LYS A 593 -11.61 31.17 -2.59
CA LYS A 593 -13.00 31.17 -2.09
C LYS A 593 -13.71 32.51 -2.27
N GLU A 594 -12.99 33.61 -2.18
CA GLU A 594 -13.54 34.95 -2.45
C GLU A 594 -13.81 35.15 -3.93
N ASN A 595 -12.87 34.75 -4.81
CA ASN A 595 -13.07 34.78 -6.25
C ASN A 595 -14.27 33.93 -6.69
N ASP A 596 -14.41 32.70 -6.15
CA ASP A 596 -15.59 31.84 -6.38
C ASP A 596 -16.91 32.49 -5.95
N LYS A 597 -16.89 33.31 -4.89
CA LYS A 597 -18.08 34.05 -4.43
C LYS A 597 -18.41 35.21 -5.36
N VAL A 598 -17.39 35.94 -5.80
CA VAL A 598 -17.53 37.06 -6.75
C VAL A 598 -18.04 36.56 -8.09
N GLU A 599 -17.50 35.46 -8.63
CA GLU A 599 -18.01 34.86 -9.87
C GLU A 599 -19.46 34.40 -9.74
N LYS A 600 -19.84 33.79 -8.61
CA LYS A 600 -21.24 33.40 -8.35
C LYS A 600 -22.17 34.60 -8.20
N GLN A 601 -21.68 35.74 -7.73
CA GLN A 601 -22.44 36.99 -7.68
C GLN A 601 -22.59 37.59 -9.08
N LYS A 602 -21.52 37.68 -9.86
CA LYS A 602 -21.57 38.13 -11.26
C LYS A 602 -22.52 37.29 -12.11
N ALA A 603 -22.45 35.96 -12.00
CA ALA A 603 -23.35 35.05 -12.70
C ALA A 603 -24.82 35.20 -12.27
N LYS A 604 -25.08 35.62 -11.02
CA LYS A 604 -26.44 35.94 -10.54
C LYS A 604 -26.92 37.31 -11.05
N GLU A 605 -26.03 38.29 -11.15
CA GLU A 605 -26.35 39.62 -11.68
C GLU A 605 -26.59 39.59 -13.19
N GLU A 606 -25.80 38.83 -13.96
CA GLU A 606 -26.04 38.60 -15.39
C GLU A 606 -27.38 37.90 -15.64
N LYS A 607 -27.72 36.89 -14.82
CA LYS A 607 -29.05 36.24 -14.87
C LYS A 607 -30.20 37.16 -14.49
N LYS A 608 -29.94 38.23 -13.72
CA LYS A 608 -30.93 39.26 -13.39
C LYS A 608 -31.02 40.36 -14.45
N LYS A 609 -29.95 40.60 -15.24
CA LYS A 609 -29.98 41.54 -16.38
C LYS A 609 -30.60 40.93 -17.64
N ASN A 610 -30.55 39.60 -17.77
CA ASN A 610 -31.15 38.85 -18.88
C ASN A 610 -32.58 38.35 -18.61
N LYS A 611 -33.18 38.79 -17.50
CA LYS A 611 -34.61 38.67 -17.17
C LYS A 611 -35.19 40.06 -17.09
#